data_AF-A0A944QDF8-F1
#
_entry.id   AF-A0A944QDF8-F1
#
_cell.length_a   1.000
_cell.length_b   1.000
_cell.length_c   1.000
_cell.angle_alpha   90.00
_cell.angle_beta   90.00
_cell.angle_gamma   90.00
#
_symmetry.space_group_name_H-M   'P 1'
#
loop_
_entity.id
_entity.type
_entity.pdbx_description
1 polymer ?
#
loop_
_entity_poly.entity_id
_entity_poly.type
_entity_poly.pdbx_seq_one_letter_code
_entity_poly.pdbx_strand_id
1 'polypeptide(L)'
;MSRDEPSLPALTNSLSEGLGAQAALPGDVGEISVRWQAQEIIDVLLAESDPESEWTRARLRDLVLAHPDDPERALLEHLTVTTAHANAEGGAKEPSPARPVAMPAPVPFTRRSRNKIEAVLGDKMLMTAFQPVRQLPEGHLIGVEALTRFVSDDGASADHWFSEAESVGLGADLEIAALLRALTAAQSVPEHLFIALNLTPATCLDPRIQGLLEHSQLAMDRIIIELTGQVPLDQYDSLAAGLAPLRQRGLRLAVDGGGAGFTSMDQVLVLRPDVIKLDRRFIEDIDTSEGQLLRVAAMAELARSIDAELAAEGVETDAELAAVTALGMTAAQGYLLGRPSVHPLDWNAWIRSESETAASGPAS
;
A
#
# COMPACT_ATOMS: atom_id res chain seq x y z
N MET A 1 -60.87 42.03 -1.15
CA MET A 1 -60.69 41.03 -2.23
C MET A 1 -59.23 41.14 -2.65
N SER A 2 -58.27 40.61 -1.88
CA SER A 2 -57.91 39.19 -1.68
C SER A 2 -57.70 38.43 -2.99
N ARG A 3 -56.45 38.01 -3.18
CA ARG A 3 -55.88 36.84 -3.90
C ARG A 3 -54.37 37.09 -3.89
N ASP A 4 -53.66 36.79 -2.80
CA ASP A 4 -53.22 35.47 -2.32
C ASP A 4 -52.56 34.63 -3.42
N GLU A 5 -51.22 34.71 -3.49
CA GLU A 5 -50.35 33.57 -3.78
C GLU A 5 -49.22 33.52 -2.75
N PRO A 6 -48.78 32.32 -2.32
CA PRO A 6 -48.11 32.11 -1.05
C PRO A 6 -46.59 32.27 -1.16
N SER A 7 -46.02 32.98 -0.18
CA SER A 7 -44.58 33.06 0.05
C SER A 7 -44.07 31.74 0.64
N LEU A 8 -43.17 31.05 -0.08
CA LEU A 8 -42.42 29.92 0.43
C LEU A 8 -41.41 30.41 1.49
N PRO A 9 -41.35 29.81 2.69
CA PRO A 9 -40.38 30.20 3.70
C PRO A 9 -39.00 29.70 3.33
N ALA A 10 -38.00 30.57 3.49
CA ALA A 10 -36.60 30.21 3.53
C ALA A 10 -36.37 29.22 4.69
N LEU A 11 -36.12 27.95 4.37
CA LEU A 11 -35.56 26.99 5.31
C LEU A 11 -34.04 27.19 5.37
N THR A 12 -33.64 28.30 5.98
CA THR A 12 -32.36 28.39 6.69
C THR A 12 -32.60 27.96 8.14
N ASN A 13 -31.61 27.30 8.74
CA ASN A 13 -31.60 26.73 10.10
C ASN A 13 -32.46 25.48 10.34
N SER A 14 -31.85 24.32 10.05
CA SER A 14 -31.88 23.17 10.96
C SER A 14 -30.95 22.08 10.43
N LEU A 15 -29.63 22.27 10.59
CA LEU A 15 -28.59 21.22 10.57
C LEU A 15 -27.23 21.75 11.14
N SER A 16 -27.28 22.79 11.98
CA SER A 16 -26.11 23.41 12.63
C SER A 16 -26.15 23.29 14.16
N GLU A 17 -27.02 22.45 14.72
CA GLU A 17 -27.03 22.08 16.13
C GLU A 17 -26.90 20.56 16.23
N GLY A 18 -25.67 20.08 16.39
CA GLY A 18 -25.38 18.64 16.52
C GLY A 18 -23.90 18.25 16.57
N LEU A 19 -22.97 19.13 16.22
CA LEU A 19 -21.52 18.89 16.32
C LEU A 19 -20.83 19.92 17.23
N GLY A 20 -21.52 20.31 18.30
CA GLY A 20 -20.99 21.10 19.40
C GLY A 20 -20.65 20.20 20.59
N ALA A 21 -19.69 19.29 20.42
CA ALA A 21 -19.04 18.64 21.54
C ALA A 21 -17.52 18.73 21.31
N GLN A 22 -16.91 19.74 21.94
CA GLN A 22 -15.49 19.73 22.25
C GLN A 22 -15.21 18.46 23.07
N ALA A 23 -14.85 17.38 22.40
CA ALA A 23 -14.03 16.35 23.02
C ALA A 23 -12.65 16.98 23.17
N ALA A 24 -12.33 17.41 24.40
CA ALA A 24 -10.98 17.74 24.78
C ALA A 24 -10.08 16.57 24.36
N LEU A 25 -9.18 16.83 23.41
CA LEU A 25 -8.11 15.90 23.05
C LEU A 25 -7.33 15.59 24.34
N PRO A 26 -7.25 14.31 24.78
CA PRO A 26 -6.35 13.95 25.85
C PRO A 26 -4.93 14.31 25.42
N GLY A 27 -4.18 14.86 26.36
CA GLY A 27 -2.87 15.45 26.11
C GLY A 27 -1.85 14.49 25.49
N ASP A 28 -0.86 15.13 24.86
CA ASP A 28 0.36 14.56 24.26
C ASP A 28 0.12 13.66 23.03
N VAL A 29 -0.01 14.31 21.86
CA VAL A 29 -0.01 13.64 20.54
C VAL A 29 1.44 13.38 20.08
N GLY A 30 2.28 12.92 21.01
CA GLY A 30 3.66 12.51 20.78
C GLY A 30 3.73 10.98 20.74
N GLU A 31 4.17 10.42 19.61
CA GLU A 31 4.43 9.00 19.37
C GLU A 31 3.22 8.05 19.42
N ILE A 32 2.45 7.98 18.32
CA ILE A 32 1.73 6.74 17.98
C ILE A 32 2.76 5.74 17.42
N SER A 33 3.43 5.01 18.31
CA SER A 33 4.37 3.93 17.95
C SER A 33 3.62 2.73 17.33
N VAL A 34 4.27 1.99 16.41
CA VAL A 34 3.78 0.70 15.86
C VAL A 34 3.32 -0.24 16.99
N ARG A 35 4.01 -0.20 18.13
CA ARG A 35 3.64 -0.93 19.35
C ARG A 35 2.25 -0.60 19.87
N TRP A 36 1.93 0.70 19.94
CA TRP A 36 0.62 1.15 20.41
C TRP A 36 -0.49 0.72 19.44
N GLN A 37 -0.20 0.72 18.12
CA GLN A 37 -1.13 0.26 17.09
C GLN A 37 -1.38 -1.25 17.19
N ALA A 38 -0.32 -2.04 17.37
CA ALA A 38 -0.45 -3.48 17.57
C ALA A 38 -1.29 -3.78 18.82
N GLN A 39 -1.10 -3.02 19.89
CA GLN A 39 -1.89 -3.16 21.11
C GLN A 39 -3.37 -2.80 20.90
N GLU A 40 -3.70 -1.68 20.22
CA GLU A 40 -5.10 -1.35 19.89
C GLU A 40 -5.78 -2.50 19.12
N ILE A 41 -5.10 -3.04 18.11
CA ILE A 41 -5.63 -4.13 17.28
C ILE A 41 -5.84 -5.41 18.10
N ILE A 42 -4.86 -5.77 18.94
CA ILE A 42 -4.96 -6.92 19.84
C ILE A 42 -6.16 -6.78 20.78
N ASP A 43 -6.34 -5.60 21.38
CA ASP A 43 -7.42 -5.35 22.32
C ASP A 43 -8.80 -5.51 21.65
N VAL A 44 -8.94 -5.02 20.41
CA VAL A 44 -10.17 -5.18 19.62
C VAL A 44 -10.43 -6.66 19.28
N LEU A 45 -9.43 -7.38 18.75
CA LEU A 45 -9.56 -8.81 18.43
C LEU A 45 -9.95 -9.63 19.66
N LEU A 46 -9.36 -9.35 20.82
CA LEU A 46 -9.65 -10.10 22.03
C LEU A 46 -11.00 -9.75 22.66
N ALA A 47 -11.56 -8.58 22.36
CA ALA A 47 -12.88 -8.13 22.80
C ALA A 47 -14.04 -8.70 21.95
N GLU A 48 -13.75 -9.22 20.76
CA GLU A 48 -14.75 -9.83 19.90
C GLU A 48 -15.38 -11.08 20.55
N SER A 49 -16.68 -11.26 20.36
CA SER A 49 -17.48 -12.33 20.98
C SER A 49 -18.00 -13.37 19.97
N ASP A 50 -17.50 -13.37 18.73
CA ASP A 50 -17.90 -14.35 17.72
C ASP A 50 -17.40 -15.76 18.10
N PRO A 51 -18.29 -16.75 18.24
CA PRO A 51 -17.91 -18.14 18.49
C PRO A 51 -17.06 -18.77 17.38
N GLU A 52 -17.21 -18.33 16.12
CA GLU A 52 -16.44 -18.88 14.99
C GLU A 52 -14.94 -18.51 15.08
N SER A 53 -14.62 -17.40 15.76
CA SER A 53 -13.26 -16.85 15.91
C SER A 53 -12.57 -17.22 17.23
N GLU A 54 -13.18 -18.03 18.11
CA GLU A 54 -12.62 -18.31 19.45
C GLU A 54 -11.26 -19.02 19.40
N TRP A 55 -11.03 -19.91 18.42
CA TRP A 55 -9.72 -20.57 18.26
C TRP A 55 -8.62 -19.56 17.93
N THR A 56 -8.90 -18.65 16.99
CA THR A 56 -8.00 -17.58 16.54
C THR A 56 -7.68 -16.65 17.71
N ARG A 57 -8.71 -16.24 18.48
CA ARG A 57 -8.54 -15.42 19.69
C ARG A 57 -7.76 -16.12 20.80
N ALA A 58 -8.04 -17.40 21.08
CA ALA A 58 -7.30 -18.16 22.09
C ALA A 58 -5.80 -18.22 21.77
N ARG A 59 -5.45 -18.43 20.49
CA ARG A 59 -4.07 -18.37 20.02
C ARG A 59 -3.45 -16.98 20.16
N LEU A 60 -4.18 -15.92 19.81
CA LEU A 60 -3.69 -14.56 20.00
C LEU A 60 -3.38 -14.29 21.49
N ARG A 61 -4.23 -14.75 22.41
CA ARG A 61 -3.97 -14.66 23.86
C ARG A 61 -2.66 -15.35 24.24
N ASP A 62 -2.43 -16.56 23.73
CA ASP A 62 -1.18 -17.30 24.00
C ASP A 62 0.06 -16.57 23.46
N LEU A 63 -0.03 -15.98 22.26
CA LEU A 63 1.07 -15.21 21.66
C LEU A 63 1.34 -13.90 22.42
N VAL A 64 0.29 -13.20 22.86
CA VAL A 64 0.43 -11.99 23.68
C VAL A 64 1.08 -12.32 25.04
N LEU A 65 0.71 -13.46 25.65
CA LEU A 65 1.36 -13.94 26.87
C LEU A 65 2.83 -14.35 26.66
N ALA A 66 3.16 -14.88 25.47
CA ALA A 66 4.53 -15.22 25.11
C ALA A 66 5.41 -13.99 24.81
N HIS A 67 4.79 -12.86 24.42
CA HIS A 67 5.45 -11.61 24.02
C HIS A 67 4.90 -10.38 24.79
N PRO A 68 5.03 -10.33 26.12
CA PRO A 68 4.36 -9.32 26.95
C PRO A 68 4.82 -7.86 26.71
N ASP A 69 6.04 -7.67 26.20
CA ASP A 69 6.61 -6.34 25.88
C ASP A 69 6.77 -6.10 24.37
N ASP A 70 6.18 -6.96 23.53
CA ASP A 70 6.34 -6.97 22.07
C ASP A 70 5.01 -7.37 21.37
N PRO A 71 3.95 -6.54 21.52
CA PRO A 71 2.64 -6.82 20.92
C PRO A 71 2.70 -6.85 19.39
N GLU A 72 3.59 -6.07 18.77
CA GLU A 72 3.84 -6.08 17.33
C GLU A 72 4.29 -7.46 16.81
N ARG A 73 5.14 -8.16 17.57
CA ARG A 73 5.52 -9.55 17.25
C ARG A 73 4.38 -10.55 17.47
N ALA A 74 3.66 -10.44 18.58
CA ALA A 74 2.52 -11.33 18.86
C ALA A 74 1.47 -11.27 17.74
N LEU A 75 1.14 -10.06 17.29
CA LEU A 75 0.19 -9.84 16.22
C LEU A 75 0.71 -10.37 14.87
N LEU A 76 1.99 -10.19 14.54
CA LEU A 76 2.56 -10.71 13.30
C LEU A 76 2.58 -12.25 13.25
N GLU A 77 3.00 -12.90 14.34
CA GLU A 77 3.00 -14.37 14.45
C GLU A 77 1.58 -14.93 14.32
N HIS A 78 0.60 -14.19 14.84
CA HIS A 78 -0.81 -14.49 14.65
C HIS A 78 -1.22 -14.42 13.17
N LEU A 79 -0.94 -13.30 12.49
CA LEU A 79 -1.26 -13.07 11.08
C LEU A 79 -0.62 -14.08 10.12
N THR A 80 0.62 -14.45 10.39
CA THR A 80 1.38 -15.37 9.54
C THR A 80 0.72 -16.75 9.48
N VAL A 81 0.13 -17.21 10.59
CA VAL A 81 -0.46 -18.55 10.70
C VAL A 81 -1.94 -18.59 10.32
N THR A 82 -2.72 -17.54 10.58
CA THR A 82 -4.10 -17.46 10.08
C THR A 82 -4.13 -17.49 8.55
N THR A 83 -3.18 -16.81 7.90
CA THR A 83 -3.00 -16.85 6.45
C THR A 83 -2.62 -18.27 5.97
N ALA A 84 -1.77 -18.98 6.72
CA ALA A 84 -1.40 -20.37 6.40
C ALA A 84 -2.54 -21.39 6.62
N HIS A 85 -3.38 -21.19 7.65
CA HIS A 85 -4.54 -22.03 7.91
C HIS A 85 -5.67 -21.82 6.90
N ALA A 86 -5.96 -20.57 6.51
CA ALA A 86 -6.89 -20.27 5.42
C ALA A 86 -6.48 -20.97 4.11
N ASN A 87 -5.18 -21.00 3.82
CA ASN A 87 -4.63 -21.73 2.68
C ASN A 87 -4.73 -23.27 2.82
N ALA A 88 -4.70 -23.80 4.04
CA ALA A 88 -4.78 -25.25 4.30
C ALA A 88 -6.22 -25.79 4.25
N GLU A 89 -7.20 -25.03 4.75
CA GLU A 89 -8.63 -25.40 4.69
C GLU A 89 -9.23 -25.21 3.29
N GLY A 90 -8.58 -24.43 2.42
CA GLY A 90 -8.88 -24.32 0.98
C GLY A 90 -8.43 -25.50 0.12
N GLY A 91 -7.81 -26.53 0.72
CA GLY A 91 -7.25 -27.68 0.01
C GLY A 91 -5.92 -27.34 -0.66
N ALA A 92 -4.88 -28.11 -0.31
CA ALA A 92 -3.55 -28.02 -0.90
C ALA A 92 -3.62 -28.17 -2.44
N LYS A 93 -3.58 -27.05 -3.14
CA LYS A 93 -3.02 -27.00 -4.50
C LYS A 93 -1.52 -26.83 -4.35
N GLU A 94 -0.77 -27.75 -4.95
CA GLU A 94 0.64 -27.53 -5.28
C GLU A 94 0.81 -26.13 -5.88
N PRO A 95 1.95 -25.43 -5.63
CA PRO A 95 2.22 -24.14 -6.26
C PRO A 95 2.23 -24.34 -7.77
N SER A 96 1.11 -23.96 -8.40
CA SER A 96 0.89 -24.07 -9.82
C SER A 96 1.45 -22.82 -10.48
N PRO A 97 2.16 -22.93 -11.61
CA PRO A 97 2.73 -21.79 -12.32
C PRO A 97 1.63 -20.76 -12.60
N ALA A 98 2.00 -19.48 -12.41
CA ALA A 98 1.14 -18.31 -12.50
C ALA A 98 0.01 -18.49 -13.54
N ARG A 99 -1.20 -18.76 -13.05
CA ARG A 99 -2.40 -18.52 -13.86
C ARG A 99 -2.59 -17.01 -13.94
N PRO A 100 -2.99 -16.48 -15.11
CA PRO A 100 -3.39 -15.08 -15.19
C PRO A 100 -4.44 -14.84 -14.11
N VAL A 101 -4.23 -13.83 -13.26
CA VAL A 101 -5.27 -13.33 -12.38
C VAL A 101 -6.36 -12.81 -13.29
N ALA A 102 -7.33 -13.68 -13.59
CA ALA A 102 -8.62 -13.23 -14.04
C ALA A 102 -9.10 -12.22 -12.99
N MET A 103 -9.72 -11.13 -13.43
CA MET A 103 -10.47 -10.24 -12.54
C MET A 103 -11.19 -11.09 -11.50
N PRO A 104 -11.08 -10.78 -10.20
CA PRO A 104 -11.83 -11.52 -9.19
C PRO A 104 -13.28 -11.56 -9.67
N ALA A 105 -13.86 -12.77 -9.71
CA ALA A 105 -15.26 -12.91 -10.04
C ALA A 105 -16.04 -11.92 -9.16
N PRO A 106 -17.01 -11.15 -9.71
CA PRO A 106 -17.70 -10.12 -8.96
C PRO A 106 -18.14 -10.68 -7.62
N VAL A 107 -17.54 -10.17 -6.54
CA VAL A 107 -17.90 -10.58 -5.19
C VAL A 107 -19.36 -10.19 -5.03
N PRO A 108 -20.28 -11.13 -4.80
CA PRO A 108 -21.69 -10.81 -4.75
C PRO A 108 -21.91 -9.78 -3.64
N PHE A 109 -22.64 -8.71 -3.96
CA PHE A 109 -23.08 -7.73 -2.97
C PHE A 109 -23.81 -8.45 -1.84
N THR A 110 -23.19 -8.50 -0.67
CA THR A 110 -23.85 -9.00 0.53
C THR A 110 -23.76 -7.98 1.65
N ARG A 111 -24.82 -7.88 2.45
CA ARG A 111 -24.82 -7.08 3.68
C ARG A 111 -23.70 -7.51 4.64
N ARG A 112 -23.26 -8.77 4.57
CA ARG A 112 -22.13 -9.31 5.32
C ARG A 112 -20.81 -8.65 4.88
N SER A 113 -20.56 -8.55 3.58
CA SER A 113 -19.37 -7.89 3.02
C SER A 113 -19.29 -6.42 3.44
N ARG A 114 -20.39 -5.66 3.34
CA ARG A 114 -20.41 -4.26 3.79
C ARG A 114 -20.09 -4.12 5.28
N ASN A 115 -20.75 -4.89 6.14
CA ASN A 115 -20.50 -4.85 7.59
C ASN A 115 -19.04 -5.19 7.93
N LYS A 116 -18.44 -6.15 7.21
CA LYS A 116 -17.03 -6.54 7.35
C LYS A 116 -16.09 -5.39 7.02
N ILE A 117 -16.31 -4.66 5.91
CA ILE A 117 -15.52 -3.47 5.57
C ILE A 117 -15.74 -2.33 6.57
N GLU A 118 -16.99 -2.07 6.98
CA GLU A 118 -17.32 -1.04 7.98
C GLU A 118 -16.65 -1.32 9.33
N ALA A 119 -16.54 -2.59 9.74
CA ALA A 119 -15.81 -2.99 10.94
C ALA A 119 -14.31 -2.66 10.81
N VAL A 120 -13.65 -3.01 9.71
CA VAL A 120 -12.23 -2.66 9.49
C VAL A 120 -11.99 -1.15 9.54
N LEU A 121 -12.91 -0.37 8.96
CA LEU A 121 -12.86 1.10 8.99
C LEU A 121 -13.05 1.67 10.41
N GLY A 122 -13.93 1.07 11.22
CA GLY A 122 -14.22 1.51 12.59
C GLY A 122 -13.16 1.07 13.61
N ASP A 123 -12.68 -0.16 13.47
CA ASP A 123 -11.83 -0.87 14.44
C ASP A 123 -10.33 -0.78 14.12
N LYS A 124 -9.98 -0.09 13.02
CA LYS A 124 -8.59 0.19 12.62
C LYS A 124 -7.73 -1.08 12.43
N MET A 125 -8.34 -2.14 11.92
CA MET A 125 -7.73 -3.48 11.69
C MET A 125 -6.77 -3.52 10.49
N LEU A 126 -6.00 -2.45 10.32
CA LEU A 126 -5.10 -2.18 9.20
C LEU A 126 -3.71 -1.90 9.74
N MET A 127 -2.72 -2.58 9.19
CA MET A 127 -1.31 -2.32 9.42
C MET A 127 -0.59 -1.96 8.12
N THR A 128 0.52 -1.26 8.24
CA THR A 128 1.43 -0.99 7.12
C THR A 128 2.68 -1.83 7.28
N ALA A 129 2.98 -2.65 6.28
CA ALA A 129 4.28 -3.26 6.10
C ALA A 129 5.08 -2.41 5.11
N PHE A 130 6.34 -2.12 5.40
CA PHE A 130 7.25 -1.53 4.44
C PHE A 130 8.07 -2.60 3.75
N GLN A 131 8.32 -2.47 2.45
CA GLN A 131 9.30 -3.29 1.73
C GLN A 131 10.40 -2.39 1.17
N PRO A 132 11.69 -2.77 1.30
CA PRO A 132 12.79 -1.92 0.86
C PRO A 132 12.91 -1.88 -0.67
N VAL A 133 13.17 -0.68 -1.18
CA VAL A 133 13.54 -0.43 -2.58
C VAL A 133 15.00 -0.02 -2.63
N ARG A 134 15.79 -0.73 -3.42
CA ARG A 134 17.24 -0.54 -3.53
C ARG A 134 17.62 0.05 -4.87
N GLN A 135 18.55 0.99 -4.86
CA GLN A 135 19.20 1.54 -6.03
C GLN A 135 20.08 0.50 -6.70
N LEU A 136 20.13 0.52 -8.03
CA LEU A 136 21.05 -0.27 -8.82
C LEU A 136 22.09 0.64 -9.51
N PRO A 137 23.33 0.16 -9.72
CA PRO A 137 23.84 -1.17 -9.33
C PRO A 137 24.29 -1.28 -7.86
N GLU A 138 24.39 -0.17 -7.12
CA GLU A 138 25.14 -0.15 -5.85
C GLU A 138 24.42 -0.84 -4.67
N GLY A 139 23.12 -1.06 -4.76
CA GLY A 139 22.34 -1.78 -3.75
C GLY A 139 21.91 -0.96 -2.54
N HIS A 140 22.11 0.36 -2.57
CA HIS A 140 21.72 1.26 -1.48
C HIS A 140 20.19 1.33 -1.34
N LEU A 141 19.68 1.30 -0.12
CA LEU A 141 18.30 1.60 0.21
C LEU A 141 18.01 3.07 -0.13
N ILE A 142 17.04 3.28 -1.02
CA ILE A 142 16.62 4.61 -1.47
C ILE A 142 15.19 4.95 -1.05
N GLY A 143 14.41 3.94 -0.70
CA GLY A 143 13.04 4.12 -0.27
C GLY A 143 12.39 2.84 0.21
N VAL A 144 11.12 2.96 0.56
CA VAL A 144 10.26 1.83 0.91
C VAL A 144 8.91 1.95 0.25
N GLU A 145 8.30 0.81 -0.06
CA GLU A 145 6.91 0.75 -0.48
C GLU A 145 6.00 0.39 0.71
N ALA A 146 4.94 1.15 0.89
CA ALA A 146 3.91 0.91 1.90
C ALA A 146 2.88 -0.10 1.38
N LEU A 147 2.82 -1.24 2.05
CA LEU A 147 1.92 -2.35 1.72
C LEU A 147 0.91 -2.55 2.86
N THR A 148 -0.37 -2.47 2.52
CA THR A 148 -1.46 -2.68 3.48
C THR A 148 -1.52 -4.14 3.90
N ARG A 149 -1.71 -4.37 5.20
CA ARG A 149 -1.97 -5.68 5.79
C ARG A 149 -3.27 -5.59 6.58
N PHE A 150 -4.19 -6.47 6.25
CA PHE A 150 -5.45 -6.61 6.97
C PHE A 150 -5.26 -7.60 8.08
N VAL A 151 -5.70 -7.20 9.28
CA VAL A 151 -5.74 -8.10 10.41
C VAL A 151 -7.09 -8.77 10.42
N SER A 152 -7.15 -9.97 9.84
CA SER A 152 -8.38 -10.75 9.76
C SER A 152 -8.14 -12.24 10.00
N ASP A 153 -9.16 -12.89 10.53
CA ASP A 153 -9.15 -14.32 10.83
C ASP A 153 -9.21 -15.20 9.58
N ASP A 154 -9.65 -14.64 8.44
CA ASP A 154 -9.90 -15.36 7.19
C ASP A 154 -8.68 -15.49 6.27
N GLY A 155 -7.54 -14.87 6.61
CA GLY A 155 -6.31 -14.93 5.83
C GLY A 155 -6.41 -14.33 4.41
N ALA A 156 -7.43 -13.52 4.15
CA ALA A 156 -7.66 -12.93 2.83
C ALA A 156 -6.55 -11.93 2.44
N SER A 157 -6.18 -11.92 1.16
CA SER A 157 -5.18 -10.98 0.64
C SER A 157 -5.70 -9.53 0.65
N ALA A 158 -4.78 -8.57 0.67
CA ALA A 158 -5.14 -7.15 0.58
C ALA A 158 -5.98 -6.84 -0.67
N ASP A 159 -5.63 -7.42 -1.82
CA ASP A 159 -6.38 -7.26 -3.07
C ASP A 159 -7.83 -7.73 -2.95
N HIS A 160 -8.06 -8.81 -2.19
CA HIS A 160 -9.41 -9.31 -1.95
C HIS A 160 -10.23 -8.29 -1.16
N TRP A 161 -9.65 -7.71 -0.10
CA TRP A 161 -10.30 -6.69 0.71
C TRP A 161 -10.62 -5.42 -0.08
N PHE A 162 -9.69 -4.92 -0.89
CA PHE A 162 -9.93 -3.75 -1.74
C PHE A 162 -11.01 -4.04 -2.80
N SER A 163 -10.97 -5.22 -3.43
CA SER A 163 -12.00 -5.64 -4.40
C SER A 163 -13.39 -5.79 -3.74
N GLU A 164 -13.44 -6.35 -2.53
CA GLU A 164 -14.67 -6.49 -1.75
C GLU A 164 -15.22 -5.11 -1.36
N ALA A 165 -14.37 -4.19 -0.91
CA ALA A 165 -14.74 -2.82 -0.60
C ALA A 165 -15.27 -2.06 -1.81
N GLU A 166 -14.62 -2.20 -2.98
CA GLU A 166 -15.11 -1.63 -4.23
C GLU A 166 -16.51 -2.15 -4.57
N SER A 167 -16.75 -3.47 -4.44
CA SER A 167 -18.04 -4.10 -4.74
C SER A 167 -19.21 -3.58 -3.88
N VAL A 168 -18.92 -3.03 -2.70
CA VAL A 168 -19.92 -2.47 -1.77
C VAL A 168 -19.93 -0.94 -1.72
N GLY A 169 -19.14 -0.28 -2.58
CA GLY A 169 -19.06 1.17 -2.68
C GLY A 169 -18.25 1.84 -1.56
N LEU A 170 -17.33 1.12 -0.92
CA LEU A 170 -16.45 1.59 0.16
C LEU A 170 -14.96 1.55 -0.24
N GLY A 171 -14.64 1.35 -1.52
CA GLY A 171 -13.26 1.24 -2.02
C GLY A 171 -12.39 2.45 -1.66
N ALA A 172 -12.82 3.65 -2.03
CA ALA A 172 -12.08 4.88 -1.74
C ALA A 172 -11.92 5.14 -0.23
N ASP A 173 -12.95 4.82 0.58
CA ASP A 173 -12.87 4.99 2.04
C ASP A 173 -11.84 4.03 2.66
N LEU A 174 -11.76 2.80 2.16
CA LEU A 174 -10.77 1.82 2.61
C LEU A 174 -9.34 2.20 2.18
N GLU A 175 -9.15 2.66 0.95
CA GLU A 175 -7.86 3.17 0.48
C GLU A 175 -7.41 4.40 1.28
N ILE A 176 -8.30 5.33 1.60
CA ILE A 176 -7.98 6.49 2.44
C ILE A 176 -7.61 6.07 3.86
N ALA A 177 -8.33 5.10 4.44
CA ALA A 177 -7.97 4.55 5.74
C ALA A 177 -6.58 3.89 5.72
N ALA A 178 -6.27 3.14 4.66
CA ALA A 178 -4.95 2.53 4.47
C ALA A 178 -3.85 3.59 4.26
N LEU A 179 -4.12 4.63 3.47
CA LEU A 179 -3.21 5.76 3.25
C LEU A 179 -2.89 6.47 4.57
N LEU A 180 -3.89 6.77 5.40
CA LEU A 180 -3.69 7.39 6.71
C LEU A 180 -2.79 6.54 7.60
N ARG A 181 -2.95 5.21 7.57
CA ARG A 181 -2.07 4.28 8.30
C ARG A 181 -0.65 4.32 7.77
N ALA A 182 -0.48 4.29 6.45
CA ALA A 182 0.82 4.36 5.82
C ALA A 182 1.55 5.67 6.11
N LEU A 183 0.86 6.82 6.00
CA LEU A 183 1.40 8.14 6.34
C LEU A 183 1.80 8.24 7.81
N THR A 184 1.05 7.60 8.71
CA THR A 184 1.39 7.56 10.14
C THR A 184 2.65 6.71 10.37
N ALA A 185 2.70 5.49 9.83
CA ALA A 185 3.84 4.59 9.97
C ALA A 185 5.12 5.19 9.36
N ALA A 186 4.99 5.87 8.22
CA ALA A 186 6.09 6.48 7.48
C ALA A 186 6.84 7.59 8.25
N GLN A 187 6.26 8.16 9.31
CA GLN A 187 6.95 9.15 10.15
C GLN A 187 8.22 8.60 10.81
N SER A 188 8.27 7.28 11.01
CA SER A 188 9.45 6.60 11.57
C SER A 188 10.51 6.23 10.52
N VAL A 189 10.23 6.45 9.23
CA VAL A 189 11.16 6.15 8.14
C VAL A 189 12.12 7.34 7.92
N PRO A 190 13.45 7.12 7.88
CA PRO A 190 14.45 8.19 7.75
C PRO A 190 14.19 9.18 6.62
N GLU A 191 14.43 10.47 6.89
CA GLU A 191 14.08 11.58 6.00
C GLU A 191 14.69 11.54 4.59
N HIS A 192 15.80 10.84 4.39
CA HIS A 192 16.45 10.73 3.08
C HIS A 192 15.81 9.65 2.19
N LEU A 193 14.95 8.79 2.74
CA LEU A 193 14.28 7.72 2.02
C LEU A 193 12.91 8.18 1.51
N PHE A 194 12.57 7.80 0.27
CA PHE A 194 11.22 8.01 -0.24
C PHE A 194 10.24 6.95 0.29
N ILE A 195 8.95 7.27 0.22
CA ILE A 195 7.83 6.40 0.57
C ILE A 195 6.93 6.26 -0.66
N ALA A 196 6.79 5.05 -1.19
CA ALA A 196 5.79 4.73 -2.20
C ALA A 196 4.46 4.35 -1.54
N LEU A 197 3.38 5.00 -1.98
CA LEU A 197 2.02 4.86 -1.46
C LEU A 197 1.09 4.43 -2.58
N ASN A 198 0.46 3.27 -2.40
CA ASN A 198 -0.44 2.66 -3.36
C ASN A 198 -1.82 3.34 -3.34
N LEU A 199 -2.27 3.86 -4.49
CA LEU A 199 -3.60 4.46 -4.66
C LEU A 199 -4.18 4.11 -6.03
N THR A 200 -5.49 3.91 -6.09
CA THR A 200 -6.18 3.81 -7.38
C THR A 200 -6.35 5.19 -8.03
N PRO A 201 -6.55 5.25 -9.35
CA PRO A 201 -6.82 6.52 -10.05
C PRO A 201 -8.06 7.24 -9.51
N ALA A 202 -9.11 6.49 -9.15
CA ALA A 202 -10.33 7.03 -8.58
C ALA A 202 -10.06 7.69 -7.22
N THR A 203 -9.30 7.04 -6.35
CA THR A 203 -8.92 7.60 -5.05
C THR A 203 -8.03 8.82 -5.21
N CYS A 204 -7.08 8.84 -6.15
CA CYS A 204 -6.23 10.00 -6.42
C CYS A 204 -7.02 11.28 -6.77
N LEU A 205 -8.22 11.13 -7.33
CA LEU A 205 -9.13 12.22 -7.65
C LEU A 205 -10.08 12.60 -6.50
N ASP A 206 -10.06 11.86 -5.39
CA ASP A 206 -10.86 12.17 -4.22
C ASP A 206 -10.37 13.49 -3.58
N PRO A 207 -11.26 14.48 -3.35
CA PRO A 207 -10.90 15.78 -2.78
C PRO A 207 -10.20 15.71 -1.42
N ARG A 208 -10.34 14.59 -0.69
CA ARG A 208 -9.69 14.38 0.60
C ARG A 208 -8.18 14.17 0.44
N ILE A 209 -7.71 13.58 -0.66
CA ILE A 209 -6.30 13.18 -0.82
C ILE A 209 -5.35 14.35 -0.74
N GLN A 210 -5.65 15.45 -1.42
CA GLN A 210 -4.79 16.63 -1.37
C GLN A 210 -4.61 17.11 0.06
N GLY A 211 -5.72 17.28 0.80
CA GLY A 211 -5.66 17.66 2.21
C GLY A 211 -4.84 16.68 3.05
N LEU A 212 -5.05 15.37 2.88
CA LEU A 212 -4.33 14.35 3.65
C LEU A 212 -2.82 14.37 3.42
N LEU A 213 -2.37 14.48 2.17
CA LEU A 213 -0.95 14.51 1.84
C LEU A 213 -0.31 15.83 2.29
N GLU A 214 -1.00 16.96 2.15
CA GLU A 214 -0.49 18.27 2.54
C GLU A 214 -0.38 18.46 4.06
N HIS A 215 -1.25 17.81 4.83
CA HIS A 215 -1.20 17.81 6.30
C HIS A 215 -0.41 16.62 6.87
N SER A 216 0.14 15.77 6.00
CA SER A 216 1.06 14.73 6.45
C SER A 216 2.35 15.37 6.98
N GLN A 217 3.01 14.68 7.91
CA GLN A 217 4.31 15.14 8.43
C GLN A 217 5.48 14.79 7.49
N LEU A 218 5.19 14.30 6.28
CA LEU A 218 6.18 13.91 5.30
C LEU A 218 6.44 15.07 4.34
N ALA A 219 7.71 15.27 3.98
CA ALA A 219 8.06 16.17 2.88
C ALA A 219 7.52 15.60 1.57
N MET A 220 6.92 16.46 0.75
CA MET A 220 6.17 16.04 -0.45
C MET A 220 7.08 15.40 -1.50
N ASP A 221 8.34 15.82 -1.58
CA ASP A 221 9.38 15.24 -2.45
C ASP A 221 9.81 13.82 -2.07
N ARG A 222 9.51 13.39 -0.83
CA ARG A 222 9.69 12.01 -0.39
C ARG A 222 8.54 11.10 -0.79
N ILE A 223 7.40 11.63 -1.22
CA ILE A 223 6.21 10.82 -1.51
C ILE A 223 6.21 10.43 -2.99
N ILE A 224 6.09 9.13 -3.25
CA ILE A 224 5.73 8.59 -4.55
C ILE A 224 4.32 8.03 -4.45
N ILE A 225 3.39 8.50 -5.29
CA ILE A 225 2.11 7.80 -5.46
C ILE A 225 2.30 6.72 -6.52
N GLU A 226 1.97 5.49 -6.17
CA GLU A 226 1.95 4.36 -7.08
C GLU A 226 0.53 4.04 -7.51
N LEU A 227 0.28 4.15 -8.82
CA LEU A 227 -1.03 3.85 -9.39
C LEU A 227 -1.20 2.34 -9.59
N THR A 228 -2.03 1.72 -8.74
CA THR A 228 -2.27 0.26 -8.71
C THR A 228 -3.37 -0.22 -9.66
N GLY A 229 -3.96 0.68 -10.45
CA GLY A 229 -5.10 0.38 -11.30
C GLY A 229 -5.01 1.02 -12.68
N GLN A 230 -5.79 0.47 -13.61
CA GLN A 230 -5.95 1.05 -14.94
C GLN A 230 -6.65 2.39 -14.86
N VAL A 231 -6.08 3.40 -15.51
CA VAL A 231 -6.75 4.68 -15.66
C VAL A 231 -7.64 4.58 -16.92
N PRO A 232 -8.94 4.90 -16.83
CA PRO A 232 -9.77 5.05 -18.03
C PRO A 232 -9.23 6.14 -18.96
N LEU A 233 -9.28 5.92 -20.28
CA LEU A 233 -8.75 6.86 -21.28
C LEU A 233 -9.31 8.28 -21.13
N ASP A 234 -10.59 8.41 -20.76
CA ASP A 234 -11.29 9.68 -20.55
C ASP A 234 -10.92 10.38 -19.23
N GLN A 235 -10.13 9.72 -18.37
CA GLN A 235 -9.72 10.24 -17.07
C GLN A 235 -8.24 10.65 -17.00
N TYR A 236 -7.44 10.42 -18.06
CA TYR A 236 -6.02 10.77 -18.06
C TYR A 236 -5.78 12.25 -17.75
N ASP A 237 -6.48 13.15 -18.44
CA ASP A 237 -6.34 14.60 -18.25
C ASP A 237 -6.81 15.03 -16.85
N SER A 238 -7.88 14.40 -16.36
CA SER A 238 -8.42 14.69 -15.02
C SER A 238 -7.42 14.29 -13.93
N LEU A 239 -6.83 13.09 -14.05
CA LEU A 239 -5.83 12.59 -13.11
C LEU A 239 -4.56 13.44 -13.15
N ALA A 240 -4.06 13.77 -14.34
CA ALA A 240 -2.91 14.65 -14.51
C ALA A 240 -3.16 16.03 -13.89
N ALA A 241 -4.34 16.62 -14.12
CA ALA A 241 -4.71 17.91 -13.53
C ALA A 241 -4.90 17.85 -12.02
N GLY A 242 -5.50 16.78 -11.49
CA GLY A 242 -5.72 16.58 -10.05
C GLY A 242 -4.42 16.41 -9.28
N LEU A 243 -3.42 15.71 -9.86
CA LEU A 243 -2.12 15.50 -9.23
C LEU A 243 -1.14 16.66 -9.46
N ALA A 244 -1.36 17.52 -10.45
CA ALA A 244 -0.43 18.61 -10.80
C ALA A 244 -0.03 19.51 -9.62
N PRO A 245 -0.95 19.97 -8.73
CA PRO A 245 -0.57 20.78 -7.57
C PRO A 245 0.37 20.06 -6.60
N LEU A 246 0.19 18.75 -6.41
CA LEU A 246 1.04 17.93 -5.55
C LEU A 246 2.40 17.70 -6.20
N ARG A 247 2.42 17.40 -7.51
CA ARG A 247 3.68 17.22 -8.28
C ARG A 247 4.52 18.49 -8.32
N GLN A 248 3.89 19.67 -8.43
CA GLN A 248 4.60 20.96 -8.32
C GLN A 248 5.30 21.18 -6.97
N ARG A 249 4.88 20.47 -5.93
CA ARG A 249 5.48 20.50 -4.60
C ARG A 249 6.52 19.39 -4.39
N GLY A 250 6.79 18.56 -5.40
CA GLY A 250 7.80 17.51 -5.38
C GLY A 250 7.24 16.09 -5.40
N LEU A 251 5.92 15.89 -5.28
CA LEU A 251 5.34 14.55 -5.31
C LEU A 251 5.69 13.84 -6.63
N ARG A 252 6.18 12.61 -6.52
CA ARG A 252 6.48 11.78 -7.68
C ARG A 252 5.35 10.80 -7.96
N LEU A 253 5.24 10.39 -9.21
CA LEU A 253 4.24 9.43 -9.69
C LEU A 253 4.92 8.19 -10.23
N ALA A 254 4.48 7.02 -9.76
CA ALA A 254 4.84 5.72 -10.29
C ALA A 254 3.64 5.05 -10.97
N VAL A 255 3.90 4.27 -12.01
CA VAL A 255 2.91 3.41 -12.68
C VAL A 255 3.46 2.00 -12.83
N ASP A 256 2.57 1.01 -12.73
CA ASP A 256 2.91 -0.39 -13.01
C ASP A 256 2.90 -0.64 -14.53
N GLY A 257 4.06 -0.95 -15.11
CA GLY A 257 4.26 -1.24 -16.52
C GLY A 257 3.85 -2.65 -16.96
N GLY A 258 3.33 -3.50 -16.05
CA GLY A 258 3.17 -4.92 -16.32
C GLY A 258 1.87 -5.61 -15.89
N GLY A 259 1.07 -5.01 -15.00
CA GLY A 259 -0.20 -5.46 -14.39
C GLY A 259 -1.22 -6.27 -15.22
N ALA A 260 -2.16 -6.95 -14.55
CA ALA A 260 -3.27 -7.70 -15.20
C ALA A 260 -4.21 -6.80 -16.01
N GLY A 261 -4.08 -5.47 -15.85
CA GLY A 261 -4.36 -4.49 -16.89
C GLY A 261 -3.08 -3.68 -17.11
N PHE A 262 -2.37 -3.93 -18.21
CA PHE A 262 -1.15 -3.20 -18.60
C PHE A 262 -1.39 -1.70 -18.59
N THR A 263 -0.55 -0.90 -17.93
CA THR A 263 -0.49 0.54 -18.21
C THR A 263 -0.32 0.71 -19.71
N SER A 264 -1.32 1.30 -20.36
CA SER A 264 -1.24 1.53 -21.80
C SER A 264 -0.06 2.47 -22.07
N MET A 265 0.59 2.31 -23.22
CA MET A 265 1.62 3.26 -23.66
C MET A 265 1.08 4.70 -23.62
N ASP A 266 -0.21 4.87 -23.95
CA ASP A 266 -0.90 6.16 -23.89
C ASP A 266 -0.96 6.71 -22.45
N GLN A 267 -1.22 5.87 -21.45
CA GLN A 267 -1.19 6.27 -20.04
C GLN A 267 0.20 6.76 -19.63
N VAL A 268 1.27 6.05 -19.99
CA VAL A 268 2.65 6.47 -19.71
C VAL A 268 2.95 7.82 -20.35
N LEU A 269 2.58 7.99 -21.62
CA LEU A 269 2.87 9.21 -22.38
C LEU A 269 2.09 10.43 -21.87
N VAL A 270 0.83 10.25 -21.44
CA VAL A 270 0.01 11.34 -20.93
C VAL A 270 0.37 11.69 -19.49
N LEU A 271 0.50 10.69 -18.61
CA LEU A 271 0.79 10.93 -17.19
C LEU A 271 2.23 11.36 -16.95
N ARG A 272 3.16 10.98 -17.85
CA ARG A 272 4.62 11.20 -17.72
C ARG A 272 5.08 10.88 -16.28
N PRO A 273 5.00 9.61 -15.88
CA PRO A 273 5.40 9.18 -14.54
C PRO A 273 6.90 9.42 -14.33
N ASP A 274 7.29 9.60 -13.08
CA ASP A 274 8.69 9.68 -12.68
C ASP A 274 9.32 8.28 -12.59
N VAL A 275 8.50 7.26 -12.29
CA VAL A 275 8.92 5.86 -12.18
C VAL A 275 7.96 4.94 -12.93
N ILE A 276 8.51 4.01 -13.71
CA ILE A 276 7.77 2.85 -14.23
C ILE A 276 8.26 1.64 -13.46
N LYS A 277 7.36 0.94 -12.78
CA LYS A 277 7.68 -0.31 -12.07
C LYS A 277 7.30 -1.50 -12.95
N LEU A 278 8.21 -2.46 -13.13
CA LEU A 278 7.93 -3.70 -13.85
C LEU A 278 7.71 -4.82 -12.86
N ASP A 279 6.49 -5.36 -12.88
CA ASP A 279 6.09 -6.44 -11.99
C ASP A 279 6.91 -7.73 -12.18
N ARG A 280 6.72 -8.67 -11.24
CA ARG A 280 7.36 -9.99 -11.25
C ARG A 280 7.24 -10.72 -12.60
N ARG A 281 6.14 -10.54 -13.36
CA ARG A 281 5.93 -11.28 -14.62
C ARG A 281 6.85 -10.81 -15.74
N PHE A 282 7.53 -9.67 -15.59
CA PHE A 282 8.59 -9.23 -16.50
C PHE A 282 9.97 -9.69 -16.04
N ILE A 283 10.14 -9.85 -14.73
CA ILE A 283 11.42 -10.14 -14.09
C ILE A 283 11.67 -11.64 -13.97
N GLU A 284 10.63 -12.43 -13.76
CA GLU A 284 10.71 -13.89 -13.69
C GLU A 284 11.35 -14.46 -14.95
N ASP A 285 12.39 -15.28 -14.74
CA ASP A 285 13.17 -15.96 -15.78
C ASP A 285 13.83 -15.02 -16.81
N ILE A 286 13.98 -13.72 -16.50
CA ILE A 286 14.57 -12.73 -17.43
C ILE A 286 16.00 -13.08 -17.85
N ASP A 287 16.75 -13.79 -16.99
CA ASP A 287 18.11 -14.24 -17.22
C ASP A 287 18.20 -15.42 -18.20
N THR A 288 17.11 -16.19 -18.35
CA THR A 288 17.06 -17.38 -19.22
C THR A 288 16.17 -17.21 -20.45
N SER A 289 15.28 -16.22 -20.46
CA SER A 289 14.29 -16.00 -21.51
C SER A 289 14.65 -14.80 -22.40
N GLU A 290 15.14 -15.08 -23.61
CA GLU A 290 15.43 -14.04 -24.62
C GLU A 290 14.21 -13.15 -24.92
N GLY A 291 13.00 -13.74 -24.90
CA GLY A 291 11.76 -13.00 -25.14
C GLY A 291 11.43 -12.03 -24.02
N GLN A 292 11.66 -12.41 -22.76
CA GLN A 292 11.47 -11.52 -21.60
C GLN A 292 12.51 -10.40 -21.61
N LEU A 293 13.77 -10.76 -21.82
CA LEU A 293 14.87 -9.80 -21.94
C LEU A 293 14.58 -8.74 -23.01
N LEU A 294 14.10 -9.15 -24.19
CA LEU A 294 13.74 -8.23 -25.27
C LEU A 294 12.59 -7.29 -24.88
N ARG A 295 11.56 -7.80 -24.20
CA ARG A 295 10.42 -6.98 -23.74
C ARG A 295 10.87 -5.94 -22.72
N VAL A 296 11.68 -6.34 -21.73
CA VAL A 296 12.18 -5.43 -20.69
C VAL A 296 13.15 -4.41 -21.29
N ALA A 297 14.01 -4.80 -22.23
CA ALA A 297 14.87 -3.87 -22.96
C ALA A 297 14.06 -2.79 -23.71
N ALA A 298 12.95 -3.16 -24.36
CA ALA A 298 12.08 -2.19 -25.02
C ALA A 298 11.43 -1.21 -24.02
N MET A 299 11.09 -1.68 -22.82
CA MET A 299 10.58 -0.80 -21.76
C MET A 299 11.68 0.14 -21.24
N ALA A 300 12.92 -0.33 -21.08
CA ALA A 300 14.04 0.51 -20.68
C ALA A 300 14.30 1.65 -21.68
N GLU A 301 14.18 1.37 -22.98
CA GLU A 301 14.23 2.40 -24.03
C GLU A 301 13.08 3.41 -23.91
N LEU A 302 11.86 2.95 -23.63
CA LEU A 302 10.71 3.84 -23.42
C LEU A 302 10.92 4.75 -22.22
N ALA A 303 11.25 4.18 -21.06
CA ALA A 303 11.44 4.91 -19.81
C ALA A 303 12.47 6.03 -20.00
N ARG A 304 13.61 5.72 -20.63
CA ARG A 304 14.63 6.71 -20.97
C ARG A 304 14.14 7.80 -21.92
N SER A 305 13.28 7.45 -22.88
CA SER A 305 12.74 8.40 -23.86
C SER A 305 11.79 9.43 -23.23
N ILE A 306 11.20 9.12 -22.07
CA ILE A 306 10.31 10.02 -21.33
C ILE A 306 10.92 10.55 -20.02
N ASP A 307 12.21 10.29 -19.79
CA ASP A 307 12.94 10.67 -18.57
C ASP A 307 12.34 10.05 -17.29
N ALA A 308 11.83 8.83 -17.38
CA ALA A 308 11.34 8.04 -16.26
C ALA A 308 12.39 7.03 -15.79
N GLU A 309 12.45 6.81 -14.48
CA GLU A 309 13.18 5.70 -13.88
C GLU A 309 12.47 4.37 -14.17
N LEU A 310 13.24 3.30 -14.37
CA LEU A 310 12.70 1.96 -14.53
C LEU A 310 13.08 1.12 -13.31
N ALA A 311 12.09 0.62 -12.59
CA ALA A 311 12.26 -0.18 -11.38
C ALA A 311 11.80 -1.63 -11.61
N ALA A 312 12.56 -2.60 -11.09
CA ALA A 312 12.17 -4.01 -11.10
C ALA A 312 11.46 -4.40 -9.80
N GLU A 313 10.34 -5.09 -9.90
CA GLU A 313 9.66 -5.69 -8.75
C GLU A 313 9.71 -7.22 -8.78
N GLY A 314 9.69 -7.80 -7.59
CA GLY A 314 9.73 -9.24 -7.44
C GLY A 314 11.07 -9.84 -7.88
N VAL A 315 12.20 -9.17 -7.64
CA VAL A 315 13.51 -9.79 -7.83
C VAL A 315 13.74 -10.85 -6.74
N GLU A 316 13.93 -12.10 -7.15
CA GLU A 316 14.05 -13.25 -6.23
C GLU A 316 15.39 -13.97 -6.33
N THR A 317 16.13 -13.81 -7.43
CA THR A 317 17.44 -14.47 -7.63
C THR A 317 18.56 -13.49 -8.01
N ASP A 318 19.80 -13.83 -7.68
CA ASP A 318 20.97 -13.04 -8.08
C ASP A 318 21.11 -12.93 -9.61
N ALA A 319 20.67 -13.94 -10.35
CA ALA A 319 20.69 -13.94 -11.81
C ALA A 319 19.70 -12.93 -12.39
N GLU A 320 18.48 -12.86 -11.84
CA GLU A 320 17.50 -11.84 -12.19
C GLU A 320 18.03 -10.43 -11.86
N LEU A 321 18.60 -10.25 -10.66
CA LEU A 321 19.20 -8.99 -10.22
C LEU A 321 20.31 -8.52 -11.19
N ALA A 322 21.18 -9.43 -11.60
CA ALA A 322 22.24 -9.14 -12.57
C ALA A 322 21.67 -8.74 -13.94
N ALA A 323 20.64 -9.44 -14.41
CA ALA A 323 19.99 -9.15 -15.69
C ALA A 323 19.31 -7.78 -15.70
N VAL A 324 18.51 -7.44 -14.67
CA VAL A 324 17.85 -6.13 -14.58
C VAL A 324 18.85 -4.98 -14.46
N THR A 325 19.94 -5.21 -13.72
CA THR A 325 21.04 -4.23 -13.60
C THR A 325 21.74 -4.01 -14.95
N ALA A 326 22.01 -5.09 -15.70
CA ALA A 326 22.63 -5.00 -17.02
C ALA A 326 21.75 -4.29 -18.06
N LEU A 327 20.42 -4.33 -17.87
CA LEU A 327 19.46 -3.60 -18.70
C LEU A 327 19.32 -2.11 -18.31
N GLY A 328 20.06 -1.65 -17.30
CA GLY A 328 20.11 -0.25 -16.90
C GLY A 328 18.92 0.22 -16.06
N MET A 329 18.21 -0.71 -15.40
CA MET A 329 17.22 -0.33 -14.38
C MET A 329 17.90 0.36 -13.21
N THR A 330 17.23 1.34 -12.62
CA THR A 330 17.81 2.22 -11.58
C THR A 330 17.41 1.82 -10.17
N ALA A 331 16.35 1.03 -10.02
CA ALA A 331 15.85 0.56 -8.75
C ALA A 331 15.33 -0.88 -8.83
N ALA A 332 15.36 -1.59 -7.71
CA ALA A 332 14.78 -2.92 -7.59
C ALA A 332 14.22 -3.19 -6.20
N GLN A 333 13.19 -4.03 -6.17
CA GLN A 333 12.51 -4.53 -4.98
C GLN A 333 12.18 -6.01 -5.18
N GLY A 334 12.21 -6.78 -4.10
CA GLY A 334 11.90 -8.21 -4.14
C GLY A 334 12.44 -8.94 -2.93
N TYR A 335 12.08 -10.21 -2.77
CA TYR A 335 12.44 -10.98 -1.57
C TYR A 335 13.94 -11.20 -1.41
N LEU A 336 14.70 -11.16 -2.52
CA LEU A 336 16.16 -11.15 -2.47
C LEU A 336 16.72 -9.90 -1.76
N LEU A 337 16.06 -8.75 -1.98
CA LEU A 337 16.52 -7.42 -1.55
C LEU A 337 15.94 -7.00 -0.20
N GLY A 338 14.83 -7.63 0.20
CA GLY A 338 14.19 -7.54 1.50
C GLY A 338 12.70 -7.85 1.42
N ARG A 339 12.18 -8.55 2.42
CA ARG A 339 10.76 -8.88 2.53
C ARG A 339 9.97 -7.73 3.15
N PRO A 340 8.67 -7.58 2.82
CA PRO A 340 7.80 -6.67 3.55
C PRO A 340 7.83 -6.96 5.05
N SER A 341 7.97 -5.92 5.88
CA SER A 341 7.92 -6.04 7.33
C SER A 341 7.09 -4.94 7.96
N VAL A 342 6.33 -5.29 8.99
CA VAL A 342 5.61 -4.36 9.87
C VAL A 342 6.47 -3.88 11.05
N HIS A 343 7.69 -4.41 11.19
CA HIS A 343 8.49 -4.24 12.40
C HIS A 343 9.59 -3.16 12.25
N PRO A 344 9.60 -2.10 13.08
CA PRO A 344 10.62 -1.05 13.01
C PRO A 344 12.07 -1.53 13.12
N LEU A 345 12.33 -2.61 13.88
CA LEU A 345 13.69 -3.19 13.94
C LEU A 345 14.16 -3.78 12.60
N ASP A 346 13.26 -4.35 11.79
CA ASP A 346 13.63 -4.86 10.47
C ASP A 346 13.98 -3.69 9.55
N TRP A 347 13.24 -2.59 9.65
CA TRP A 347 13.53 -1.34 8.95
C TRP A 347 14.92 -0.82 9.33
N ASN A 348 15.24 -0.83 10.63
CA ASN A 348 16.55 -0.45 11.16
C ASN A 348 17.68 -1.37 10.71
N ALA A 349 17.40 -2.65 10.42
CA ALA A 349 18.39 -3.58 9.89
C ALA A 349 18.72 -3.25 8.42
N TRP A 350 17.70 -2.91 7.61
CA TRP A 350 17.91 -2.46 6.23
C TRP A 350 18.78 -1.19 6.21
N ILE A 351 18.48 -0.22 7.07
CA ILE A 351 19.20 1.05 7.19
C ILE A 351 20.66 0.86 7.67
N ARG A 352 20.89 -0.01 8.67
CA ARG A 352 22.25 -0.23 9.21
C ARG A 352 23.17 -0.99 8.28
N SER A 353 22.62 -1.91 7.49
CA SER A 353 23.40 -2.72 6.53
C SER A 353 24.23 -1.88 5.54
N GLU A 354 23.89 -0.60 5.36
CA GLU A 354 24.58 0.36 4.49
C GLU A 354 25.72 1.12 5.17
N SER A 355 25.56 1.42 6.46
CA SER A 355 26.57 2.18 7.22
C SER A 355 27.86 1.36 7.40
N GLU A 356 27.74 0.03 7.44
CA GLU A 356 28.88 -0.89 7.56
C GLU A 356 29.60 -1.09 6.22
N THR A 357 28.89 -1.17 5.10
CA THR A 357 29.48 -1.25 3.74
C THR A 357 30.16 0.06 3.32
N ALA A 358 29.59 1.22 3.68
CA ALA A 358 30.21 2.52 3.43
C ALA A 358 31.47 2.76 4.30
N ALA A 359 31.52 2.19 5.51
CA ALA A 359 32.67 2.31 6.42
C ALA A 359 33.82 1.34 6.09
N SER A 360 33.59 0.29 5.32
CA SER A 360 34.58 -0.73 4.94
C SER A 360 35.26 -0.49 3.59
N GLY A 361 35.40 0.77 3.15
CA GLY A 361 36.10 1.12 1.90
C GLY A 361 37.48 0.46 1.77
N PRO A 362 37.97 0.21 0.54
CA PRO A 362 39.08 -0.69 0.29
C PRO A 362 40.33 -0.24 1.07
N ALA A 363 40.84 -1.13 1.91
CA ALA A 363 42.16 -0.99 2.49
C ALA A 363 43.16 -0.82 1.32
N SER A 364 43.85 0.32 1.34
CA SER A 364 44.74 0.82 0.27
C SER A 364 45.90 -0.11 -0.05
#